data_AF-A0A7W1W8B6-F1
#
_entry.id   AF-A0A7W1W8B6-F1
#
_cell.length_a   1.000
_cell.length_b   1.000
_cell.length_c   1.000
_cell.angle_alpha   90.00
_cell.angle_beta   90.00
_cell.angle_gamma   90.00
#
_symmetry.space_group_name_H-M   'P 1'
#
loop_
_entity.id
_entity.type
_entity.pdbx_description
1 polymer ?
#
loop_
_entity_poly.entity_id
_entity_poly.type
_entity_poly.pdbx_seq_one_letter_code
_entity_poly.pdbx_strand_id
1 'polypeptide(L)'
;MAIKTAGIRSVKTSELKIENQSTIALPKDTEENIRKIFAHLPTEHQRGLERIRLVDFINNPQLKNSPVPIKGDLPGLYHPKIQNKNAWLEISVGALLQPTENFGKRWMAKTSFKSNLAGLIFSLVGQHYYLTLRHSVKRGNLEPQIRQYAQKNLKDWSEKQTANSRRAKLFKPLRPYMERWAKWLNKKAANAQKKT
;
A
#
# COMPACT_ATOMS: atom_id res chain seq x y z
N MET A 1 40.85 -6.90 -34.03
CA MET A 1 40.08 -7.86 -33.21
C MET A 1 38.88 -7.13 -32.62
N ALA A 2 37.69 -7.34 -33.17
CA ALA A 2 36.46 -6.67 -32.73
C ALA A 2 35.61 -7.65 -31.92
N ILE A 3 35.65 -7.53 -30.59
CA ILE A 3 34.77 -8.32 -29.72
C ILE A 3 33.39 -7.65 -29.74
N LYS A 4 32.50 -8.23 -30.54
CA LYS A 4 31.05 -7.97 -30.49
C LYS A 4 30.53 -8.49 -29.15
N THR A 5 30.37 -7.62 -28.16
CA THR A 5 29.59 -7.93 -26.96
C THR A 5 28.11 -7.96 -27.31
N ALA A 6 27.64 -9.17 -27.62
CA ALA A 6 26.24 -9.49 -27.80
C ALA A 6 25.47 -9.30 -26.47
N GLY A 7 24.33 -8.62 -26.54
CA GLY A 7 23.17 -9.06 -25.79
C GLY A 7 23.03 -8.64 -24.33
N ILE A 8 23.48 -7.45 -23.92
CA ILE A 8 22.84 -6.81 -22.77
C ILE A 8 21.44 -6.39 -23.24
N ARG A 9 20.46 -7.29 -23.09
CA ARG A 9 19.04 -6.89 -23.11
C ARG A 9 18.92 -5.81 -22.05
N SER A 10 18.85 -4.55 -22.47
CA SER A 10 18.43 -3.46 -21.61
C SER A 10 17.15 -3.94 -20.95
N VAL A 11 17.20 -4.20 -19.63
CA VAL A 11 15.99 -4.49 -18.88
C VAL A 11 15.14 -3.25 -19.09
N LYS A 12 14.13 -3.33 -19.95
CA LYS A 12 13.09 -2.31 -20.01
C LYS A 12 12.51 -2.29 -18.61
N THR A 13 12.95 -1.34 -17.80
CA THR A 13 12.28 -0.97 -16.57
C THR A 13 10.91 -0.55 -17.05
N SER A 14 9.94 -1.45 -16.98
CA SER A 14 8.56 -1.17 -17.35
C SER A 14 8.11 -0.10 -16.36
N GLU A 15 8.20 1.16 -16.78
CA GLU A 15 7.70 2.26 -15.97
C GLU A 15 6.24 1.97 -15.67
N LEU A 16 5.94 1.91 -14.37
CA LEU A 16 4.62 1.60 -13.89
C LEU A 16 3.67 2.70 -14.40
N LYS A 17 2.62 2.30 -15.12
CA LYS A 17 1.62 3.24 -15.64
C LYS A 17 0.63 3.60 -14.55
N ILE A 18 0.35 4.88 -14.38
CA ILE A 18 -0.68 5.36 -13.44
C ILE A 18 -1.90 5.77 -14.27
N GLU A 19 -2.98 5.03 -14.16
CA GLU A 19 -4.27 5.31 -14.80
C GLU A 19 -5.21 5.95 -13.77
N ASN A 20 -5.62 7.21 -13.99
CA ASN A 20 -6.63 7.85 -13.17
C ASN A 20 -8.02 7.71 -13.83
N GLN A 21 -8.90 6.93 -13.20
CA GLN A 21 -10.31 6.79 -13.58
C GLN A 21 -11.26 7.30 -12.47
N SER A 22 -10.72 7.97 -11.44
CA SER A 22 -11.52 8.55 -10.37
C SER A 22 -12.16 9.86 -10.80
N THR A 23 -13.44 10.05 -10.47
CA THR A 23 -14.14 11.33 -10.59
C THR A 23 -13.95 12.20 -9.34
N ILE A 24 -13.54 11.60 -8.21
CA ILE A 24 -13.26 12.32 -6.96
C ILE A 24 -12.01 13.18 -7.10
N ALA A 25 -12.08 14.41 -6.58
CA ALA A 25 -10.94 15.33 -6.53
C ALA A 25 -9.80 14.77 -5.67
N LEU A 26 -8.71 14.39 -6.34
CA LEU A 26 -7.49 13.90 -5.70
C LEU A 26 -6.75 15.02 -4.97
N PRO A 27 -6.10 14.73 -3.83
CA PRO A 27 -5.13 15.64 -3.23
C PRO A 27 -4.02 15.99 -4.22
N LYS A 28 -3.47 17.21 -4.08
CA LYS A 28 -2.34 17.66 -4.88
C LYS A 28 -1.17 16.66 -4.75
N ASP A 29 -0.45 16.47 -5.85
CA ASP A 29 0.73 15.60 -5.94
C ASP A 29 0.47 14.10 -5.71
N THR A 30 -0.78 13.62 -5.84
CA THR A 30 -1.10 12.20 -5.63
C THR A 30 -0.25 11.28 -6.52
N GLU A 31 -0.13 11.58 -7.82
CA GLU A 31 0.67 10.77 -8.74
C GLU A 31 2.17 10.80 -8.40
N GLU A 32 2.70 11.97 -8.03
CA GLU A 32 4.10 12.10 -7.63
C GLU A 32 4.36 11.32 -6.32
N ASN A 33 3.42 11.37 -5.37
CA ASN A 33 3.48 10.58 -4.15
C ASN A 33 3.50 9.08 -4.46
N ILE A 34 2.65 8.60 -5.39
CA ILE A 34 2.67 7.20 -5.84
C ILE A 34 4.06 6.86 -6.38
N ARG A 35 4.62 7.67 -7.30
CA ARG A 35 5.97 7.43 -7.86
C ARG A 35 7.03 7.38 -6.76
N LYS A 36 7.00 8.30 -5.79
CA LYS A 36 7.92 8.32 -4.63
C LYS A 36 7.78 7.07 -3.74
N ILE A 37 6.56 6.55 -3.56
CA ILE A 37 6.30 5.33 -2.80
C ILE A 37 6.87 4.10 -3.53
N PHE A 38 6.67 4.00 -4.85
CA PHE A 38 7.25 2.91 -5.65
C PHE A 38 8.78 2.99 -5.73
N ALA A 39 9.35 4.18 -5.85
CA ALA A 39 10.80 4.37 -5.82
C ALA A 39 11.45 3.94 -4.49
N HIS A 40 10.68 3.88 -3.40
CA HIS A 40 11.17 3.38 -2.11
C HIS A 40 11.29 1.85 -2.08
N LEU A 41 10.51 1.14 -2.90
CA LEU A 41 10.49 -0.32 -2.92
C LEU A 41 11.61 -0.88 -3.81
N PRO A 42 12.13 -2.07 -3.50
CA PRO A 42 13.04 -2.78 -4.41
C PRO A 42 12.40 -2.99 -5.78
N THR A 43 13.19 -2.89 -6.85
CA THR A 43 12.70 -3.05 -8.23
C THR A 43 12.27 -4.49 -8.49
N GLU A 44 12.85 -5.47 -7.80
CA GLU A 44 12.48 -6.88 -7.90
C GLU A 44 11.05 -7.11 -7.44
N HIS A 45 10.60 -6.38 -6.40
CA HIS A 45 9.25 -6.51 -5.86
C HIS A 45 8.18 -5.89 -6.76
N GLN A 46 8.60 -5.08 -7.73
CA GLN A 46 7.73 -4.42 -8.70
C GLN A 46 7.70 -5.16 -10.04
N ARG A 47 8.56 -6.17 -10.21
CA ARG A 47 8.75 -6.86 -11.48
C ARG A 47 7.47 -7.57 -11.92
N GLY A 48 6.94 -7.14 -13.06
CA GLY A 48 5.73 -7.72 -13.64
C GLY A 48 4.44 -7.00 -13.23
N LEU A 49 4.53 -5.92 -12.44
CA LEU A 49 3.46 -4.94 -12.29
C LEU A 49 3.46 -4.00 -13.50
N GLU A 50 2.31 -3.89 -14.17
CA GLU A 50 2.16 -3.05 -15.36
C GLU A 50 1.59 -1.67 -15.03
N ARG A 51 0.55 -1.64 -14.19
CA ARG A 51 -0.19 -0.40 -13.92
C ARG A 51 -0.83 -0.34 -12.54
N ILE A 52 -1.12 0.88 -12.11
CA ILE A 52 -2.01 1.22 -11.01
C ILE A 52 -3.20 1.96 -11.57
N ARG A 53 -4.38 1.56 -11.16
CA ARG A 53 -5.63 2.23 -11.50
C ARG A 53 -6.23 2.86 -10.25
N LEU A 54 -6.49 4.16 -10.32
CA LEU A 54 -7.26 4.90 -9.31
C LEU A 54 -8.73 4.91 -9.75
N VAL A 55 -9.61 4.40 -8.90
CA VAL A 55 -11.06 4.36 -9.13
C VAL A 55 -11.78 5.00 -7.94
N ASP A 56 -13.02 5.43 -8.12
CA ASP A 56 -13.81 5.95 -7.00
C ASP A 56 -14.14 4.86 -5.99
N PHE A 57 -14.65 3.72 -6.47
CA PHE A 57 -14.94 2.54 -5.67
C PHE A 57 -14.64 1.26 -6.47
N ILE A 58 -14.11 0.24 -5.80
CA ILE A 58 -13.82 -1.05 -6.43
C ILE A 58 -15.11 -1.86 -6.57
N ASN A 59 -15.51 -2.15 -7.81
CA ASN A 59 -16.67 -2.98 -8.11
C ASN A 59 -16.22 -4.21 -8.90
N ASN A 60 -15.84 -5.28 -8.18
CA ASN A 60 -15.49 -6.56 -8.81
C ASN A 60 -16.61 -7.58 -8.55
N PRO A 61 -17.24 -8.17 -9.59
CA PRO A 61 -18.28 -9.17 -9.44
C PRO A 61 -17.83 -10.42 -8.66
N GLN A 62 -16.55 -10.77 -8.69
CA GLN A 62 -16.02 -11.92 -7.97
C GLN A 62 -16.03 -11.74 -6.44
N LEU A 63 -15.96 -10.48 -5.97
CA LEU A 63 -15.98 -10.18 -4.54
C LEU A 63 -17.39 -10.22 -3.96
N LYS A 64 -18.42 -10.03 -4.79
CA LYS A 64 -19.83 -10.16 -4.40
C LYS A 64 -20.22 -11.60 -4.06
N ASN A 65 -19.51 -12.57 -4.63
CA ASN A 65 -19.73 -14.00 -4.41
C ASN A 65 -18.78 -14.59 -3.36
N SER A 66 -17.99 -13.76 -2.66
CA SER A 66 -17.04 -14.22 -1.66
C SER A 66 -17.76 -14.58 -0.35
N PRO A 67 -17.40 -15.70 0.32
CA PRO A 67 -18.01 -16.11 1.59
C PRO A 67 -17.65 -15.20 2.77
N VAL A 68 -16.74 -14.23 2.60
CA VAL A 68 -16.33 -13.29 3.65
C VAL A 68 -17.10 -11.98 3.50
N PRO A 69 -17.91 -11.57 4.50
CA PRO A 69 -18.61 -10.30 4.45
C PRO A 69 -17.61 -9.15 4.52
N ILE A 70 -17.45 -8.43 3.42
CA ILE A 70 -16.63 -7.23 3.37
C ILE A 70 -17.43 -6.09 4.02
N LYS A 71 -17.02 -5.66 5.21
CA LYS A 71 -17.63 -4.51 5.90
C LYS A 71 -17.09 -3.21 5.28
N GLY A 72 -17.93 -2.53 4.50
CA GLY A 72 -17.63 -1.23 3.89
C GLY A 72 -16.90 -1.34 2.55
N ASP A 73 -16.38 -0.21 2.08
CA ASP A 73 -15.72 -0.12 0.77
C ASP A 73 -14.29 -0.68 0.81
N LEU A 74 -13.94 -1.46 -0.23
CA LEU A 74 -12.59 -2.00 -0.37
C LEU A 74 -11.60 -0.87 -0.72
N PRO A 75 -10.50 -0.73 0.04
CA PRO A 75 -9.54 0.33 -0.21
C PRO A 75 -8.56 0.02 -1.35
N GLY A 76 -8.34 -1.25 -1.66
CA GLY A 76 -7.45 -1.68 -2.74
C GLY A 76 -7.66 -3.14 -3.12
N LEU A 77 -7.36 -3.46 -4.37
CA LEU A 77 -7.46 -4.80 -4.93
C LEU A 77 -6.24 -5.13 -5.80
N TYR A 78 -5.65 -6.30 -5.56
CA TYR A 78 -4.57 -6.84 -6.38
C TYR A 78 -5.14 -7.76 -7.45
N HIS A 79 -4.78 -7.50 -8.71
CA HIS A 79 -5.12 -8.37 -9.83
C HIS A 79 -3.87 -9.13 -10.28
N PRO A 80 -3.79 -10.46 -10.05
CA PRO A 80 -2.65 -11.25 -10.46
C PRO A 80 -2.55 -11.35 -11.98
N LYS A 81 -1.37 -11.76 -12.47
CA LYS A 81 -1.16 -12.02 -13.90
C LYS A 81 -2.09 -13.16 -14.36
N ILE A 82 -2.93 -12.87 -15.36
CA ILE A 82 -3.85 -13.84 -15.97
C ILE A 82 -3.52 -13.90 -17.46
N GLN A 83 -3.04 -15.07 -17.91
CA GLN A 83 -2.69 -15.32 -19.31
C GLN A 83 -1.79 -14.22 -19.90
N ASN A 84 -2.33 -13.40 -20.81
CA ASN A 84 -1.62 -12.33 -21.51
C ASN A 84 -1.71 -10.95 -20.83
N LYS A 85 -2.46 -10.82 -19.73
CA LYS A 85 -2.56 -9.57 -18.96
C LYS A 85 -1.61 -9.64 -17.76
N ASN A 86 -0.70 -8.66 -17.66
CA ASN A 86 0.21 -8.58 -16.52
C ASN A 86 -0.53 -8.19 -15.24
N ALA A 87 0.18 -8.32 -14.11
CA ALA A 87 -0.38 -7.98 -12.82
C ALA A 87 -0.58 -6.46 -12.71
N TRP A 88 -1.66 -6.04 -12.06
CA TRP A 88 -1.96 -4.62 -11.87
C TRP A 88 -2.68 -4.38 -10.56
N LEU A 89 -2.64 -3.13 -10.10
CA LEU A 89 -3.19 -2.72 -8.82
C LEU A 89 -4.39 -1.80 -9.03
N GLU A 90 -5.43 -1.98 -8.23
CA GLU A 90 -6.60 -1.10 -8.19
C GLU A 90 -6.69 -0.46 -6.81
N ILE A 91 -6.85 0.86 -6.76
CA ILE A 91 -6.92 1.62 -5.50
C ILE A 91 -8.20 2.45 -5.51
N SER A 92 -8.99 2.30 -4.46
CA SER A 92 -10.23 3.04 -4.25
C SER A 92 -9.94 4.36 -3.55
N VAL A 93 -10.14 5.45 -4.29
CA VAL A 93 -9.98 6.83 -3.81
C VAL A 93 -11.12 7.18 -2.85
N GLY A 94 -12.34 6.72 -3.13
CA GLY A 94 -13.51 6.95 -2.28
C GLY A 94 -13.36 6.30 -0.91
N ALA A 95 -12.85 5.08 -0.84
CA ALA A 95 -12.57 4.41 0.44
C ALA A 95 -11.48 5.13 1.24
N LEU A 96 -10.51 5.75 0.57
CA LEU A 96 -9.40 6.47 1.20
C LEU A 96 -9.77 7.88 1.69
N LEU A 97 -10.60 8.60 0.93
CA LEU A 97 -10.96 9.99 1.22
C LEU A 97 -12.29 10.13 1.96
N GLN A 98 -13.08 9.05 2.04
CA GLN A 98 -14.39 9.00 2.70
C GLN A 98 -15.24 10.25 2.39
N PRO A 99 -15.44 10.60 1.10
CA PRO A 99 -16.07 11.85 0.72
C PRO A 99 -17.52 11.96 1.21
N THR A 100 -18.20 10.82 1.41
CA THR A 100 -19.58 10.71 1.87
C THR A 100 -19.77 10.93 3.37
N GLU A 101 -18.69 10.98 4.16
CA GLU A 101 -18.77 11.14 5.61
C GLU A 101 -18.67 12.61 6.08
N ASN A 102 -18.96 12.82 7.37
CA ASN A 102 -18.94 14.14 8.03
C ASN A 102 -17.60 14.87 7.85
N PHE A 103 -17.66 16.21 7.86
CA PHE A 103 -16.52 17.10 7.62
C PHE A 103 -15.25 16.74 8.41
N GLY A 104 -15.38 16.40 9.69
CA GLY A 104 -14.24 16.02 10.53
C GLY A 104 -13.55 14.74 10.05
N LYS A 105 -14.33 13.71 9.68
CA LYS A 105 -13.79 12.46 9.12
C LYS A 105 -13.14 12.69 7.76
N ARG A 106 -13.77 13.50 6.90
CA ARG A 106 -13.21 13.91 5.61
C ARG A 106 -11.86 14.64 5.76
N TRP A 107 -11.75 15.53 6.74
CA TRP A 107 -10.49 16.23 7.01
C TRP A 107 -9.40 15.29 7.53
N MET A 108 -9.73 14.37 8.44
CA MET A 108 -8.80 13.32 8.89
C MET A 108 -8.37 12.40 7.74
N ALA A 109 -9.30 12.02 6.87
CA ALA A 109 -9.01 11.20 5.69
C ALA A 109 -8.06 11.91 4.73
N LYS A 110 -8.27 13.21 4.46
CA LYS A 110 -7.36 14.02 3.63
C LYS A 110 -5.96 14.14 4.22
N THR A 111 -5.83 14.37 5.53
CA THR A 111 -4.53 14.52 6.19
C THR A 111 -3.75 13.21 6.28
N SER A 112 -4.45 12.09 6.48
CA SER A 112 -3.86 10.74 6.50
C SER A 112 -3.76 10.08 5.12
N PHE A 113 -4.25 10.73 4.06
CA PHE A 113 -4.32 10.15 2.72
C PHE A 113 -2.98 9.62 2.24
N LYS A 114 -1.91 10.43 2.37
CA LYS A 114 -0.57 10.05 1.90
C LYS A 114 -0.03 8.80 2.61
N SER A 115 -0.23 8.69 3.93
CA SER A 115 0.19 7.52 4.71
C SER A 115 -0.66 6.29 4.42
N ASN A 116 -1.98 6.47 4.26
CA ASN A 116 -2.89 5.37 3.94
C ASN A 116 -2.62 4.82 2.54
N LEU A 117 -2.39 5.71 1.57
CA LEU A 117 -1.98 5.35 0.20
C LEU A 117 -0.66 4.56 0.21
N ALA A 118 0.34 5.00 0.95
CA ALA A 118 1.61 4.26 1.10
C ALA A 118 1.40 2.87 1.71
N GLY A 119 0.63 2.77 2.80
CA GLY A 119 0.32 1.49 3.43
C GLY A 119 -0.42 0.52 2.52
N LEU A 120 -1.39 1.02 1.75
CA LEU A 120 -2.11 0.23 0.76
C LEU A 120 -1.20 -0.25 -0.37
N ILE A 121 -0.39 0.64 -0.93
CA ILE A 121 0.58 0.28 -1.98
C ILE A 121 1.55 -0.78 -1.46
N PHE A 122 2.11 -0.63 -0.26
CA PHE A 122 3.01 -1.62 0.32
C PHE A 122 2.32 -2.96 0.58
N SER A 123 1.05 -2.94 0.99
CA SER A 123 0.25 -4.16 1.14
C SER A 123 0.01 -4.85 -0.21
N LEU A 124 -0.43 -4.10 -1.23
CA LEU A 124 -0.71 -4.62 -2.57
C LEU A 124 0.56 -5.14 -3.27
N VAL A 125 1.68 -4.43 -3.15
CA VAL A 125 2.97 -4.92 -3.66
C VAL A 125 3.44 -6.12 -2.85
N GLY A 126 3.18 -6.17 -1.54
CA GLY A 126 3.43 -7.35 -0.72
C GLY A 126 2.64 -8.57 -1.21
N GLN A 127 1.35 -8.39 -1.53
CA GLN A 127 0.52 -9.43 -2.14
C GLN A 127 1.14 -9.90 -3.46
N HIS A 128 1.51 -8.97 -4.35
CA HIS A 128 2.18 -9.30 -5.60
C HIS A 128 3.46 -10.11 -5.38
N TYR A 129 4.34 -9.64 -4.50
CA TYR A 129 5.61 -10.29 -4.20
C TYR A 129 5.43 -11.71 -3.68
N TYR A 130 4.58 -11.92 -2.67
CA TYR A 130 4.39 -13.24 -2.05
C TYR A 130 3.52 -14.20 -2.87
N LEU A 131 2.61 -13.70 -3.70
CA LEU A 131 1.78 -14.56 -4.55
C LEU A 131 2.44 -14.91 -5.88
N THR A 132 3.23 -13.99 -6.44
CA THR A 132 3.72 -14.10 -7.82
C THR A 132 5.22 -14.35 -7.91
N LEU A 133 6.02 -13.78 -7.01
CA LEU A 133 7.49 -13.83 -7.12
C LEU A 133 8.11 -14.82 -6.12
N ARG A 134 7.58 -14.87 -4.90
CA ARG A 134 8.11 -15.68 -3.80
C ARG A 134 7.18 -16.84 -3.46
N HIS A 135 7.42 -17.99 -4.08
CA HIS A 135 6.62 -19.21 -3.86
C HIS A 135 7.00 -20.01 -2.60
N SER A 136 7.94 -19.53 -1.79
CA SER A 136 8.44 -20.25 -0.60
C SER A 136 7.46 -20.24 0.59
N VAL A 137 6.32 -19.55 0.48
CA VAL A 137 5.43 -19.26 1.61
C VAL A 137 4.15 -20.07 1.50
N LYS A 138 3.83 -20.81 2.57
CA LYS A 138 2.58 -21.57 2.66
C LYS A 138 1.39 -20.61 2.69
N ARG A 139 0.29 -20.98 2.04
CA ARG A 139 -0.92 -20.14 1.90
C ARG A 139 -1.45 -19.60 3.24
N GLY A 140 -1.46 -20.43 4.30
CA GLY A 140 -1.92 -20.01 5.63
C GLY A 140 -1.06 -18.92 6.30
N ASN A 141 0.18 -18.74 5.87
CA ASN A 141 1.10 -17.75 6.43
C ASN A 141 1.30 -16.52 5.51
N LEU A 142 0.55 -16.43 4.40
CA LEU A 142 0.68 -15.31 3.47
C LEU A 142 0.26 -13.99 4.10
N GLU A 143 -0.92 -13.94 4.71
CA GLU A 143 -1.46 -12.69 5.28
C GLU A 143 -0.55 -12.11 6.38
N PRO A 144 -0.06 -12.88 7.37
CA PRO A 144 0.89 -12.35 8.35
C PRO A 144 2.17 -11.79 7.71
N GLN A 145 2.69 -12.45 6.68
CA GLN A 145 3.92 -12.02 6.01
C GLN A 145 3.73 -10.77 5.15
N ILE A 146 2.60 -10.67 4.44
CA ILE A 146 2.21 -9.47 3.68
C ILE A 146 2.03 -8.30 4.66
N ARG A 147 1.37 -8.53 5.80
CA ARG A 147 1.18 -7.51 6.83
C ARG A 147 2.51 -7.03 7.41
N GLN A 148 3.40 -7.95 7.78
CA GLN A 148 4.73 -7.60 8.27
C GLN A 148 5.55 -6.82 7.24
N TYR A 149 5.48 -7.23 5.96
CA TYR A 149 6.12 -6.53 4.86
C TYR A 149 5.58 -5.10 4.72
N ALA A 150 4.26 -4.92 4.71
CA ALA A 150 3.64 -3.61 4.62
C ALA A 150 4.01 -2.71 5.81
N GLN A 151 3.96 -3.25 7.03
CA GLN A 151 4.31 -2.53 8.25
C GLN A 151 5.78 -2.09 8.28
N LYS A 152 6.70 -2.96 7.85
CA LYS A 152 8.13 -2.63 7.77
C LYS A 152 8.37 -1.48 6.80
N ASN A 153 7.91 -1.61 5.55
CA ASN A 153 8.10 -0.57 4.54
C ASN A 153 7.38 0.74 4.90
N LEU A 154 6.20 0.66 5.52
CA LEU A 154 5.50 1.86 6.01
C LEU A 154 6.29 2.57 7.10
N LYS A 155 6.85 1.82 8.06
CA LYS A 155 7.70 2.40 9.10
C LYS A 155 8.92 3.07 8.48
N ASP A 156 9.66 2.35 7.63
CA ASP A 156 10.88 2.86 6.99
C ASP A 156 10.61 4.09 6.11
N TRP A 157 9.51 4.07 5.35
CA TRP A 157 9.07 5.20 4.54
C TRP A 157 8.66 6.39 5.40
N SER A 158 7.89 6.16 6.48
CA SER A 158 7.48 7.22 7.40
C SER A 158 8.68 7.87 8.09
N GLU A 159 9.70 7.08 8.44
CA GLU A 159 10.93 7.57 9.04
C GLU A 159 11.73 8.42 8.04
N LYS A 160 11.84 8.01 6.77
CA LYS A 160 12.48 8.81 5.72
C LYS A 160 11.74 10.13 5.45
N GLN A 161 10.41 10.09 5.39
CA GLN A 161 9.60 11.30 5.19
C GLN A 161 9.71 12.26 6.37
N THR A 162 9.76 11.73 7.59
CA THR A 162 9.83 12.54 8.81
C THR A 162 11.25 12.95 9.18
N ALA A 163 12.31 12.27 8.71
CA ALA A 163 13.71 12.54 9.06
C ALA A 163 14.12 14.02 8.89
N ASN A 164 13.62 14.67 7.84
CA ASN A 164 13.90 16.09 7.54
C ASN A 164 12.92 17.07 8.20
N SER A 165 11.89 16.57 8.89
CA SER A 165 10.88 17.40 9.55
C SER A 165 11.35 17.88 10.92
N ARG A 166 11.21 19.18 11.19
CA ARG A 166 11.49 19.78 12.52
C ARG A 166 10.74 19.06 13.65
N ARG A 167 9.50 18.62 13.39
CA ARG A 167 8.69 17.81 14.32
C ARG A 167 9.36 16.48 14.70
N ALA A 168 9.98 15.79 13.75
CA ALA A 168 10.62 14.51 14.05
C ALA A 168 11.85 14.66 14.93
N LYS A 169 12.60 15.76 14.77
CA LYS A 169 13.71 16.10 15.66
C LYS A 169 13.22 16.39 17.09
N LEU A 170 12.07 17.05 17.24
CA LEU A 170 11.45 17.35 18.54
C LEU A 170 10.90 16.10 19.25
N PHE A 171 10.23 15.21 18.51
CA PHE A 171 9.54 14.04 19.09
C PHE A 171 10.37 12.75 19.11
N LYS A 172 11.54 12.71 18.46
CA LYS A 172 12.50 11.59 18.53
C LYS A 172 12.79 11.10 19.96
N PRO A 173 13.15 11.96 20.93
CA PRO A 173 13.43 11.51 22.30
C PRO A 173 12.20 10.97 23.04
N LEU A 174 10.99 11.33 22.61
CA LEU A 174 9.74 10.91 23.24
C LEU A 174 9.19 9.58 22.68
N ARG A 175 9.76 9.07 21.58
CA ARG A 175 9.38 7.78 20.98
C ARG A 175 9.31 6.61 21.97
N PRO A 176 10.31 6.35 22.85
CA PRO A 176 10.24 5.20 23.75
C PRO A 176 9.07 5.28 24.74
N TYR A 177 8.70 6.49 25.17
CA TYR A 177 7.56 6.68 26.07
C TYR A 177 6.23 6.48 25.33
N MET A 178 6.10 7.02 24.11
CA MET A 178 4.92 6.81 23.27
C MET A 178 4.72 5.34 22.92
N GLU A 179 5.80 4.59 22.64
CA GLU A 179 5.71 3.15 22.39
C GLU A 179 5.24 2.37 23.62
N ARG A 180 5.72 2.73 24.82
CA ARG A 180 5.25 2.13 26.07
C ARG A 180 3.76 2.40 26.29
N TRP A 181 3.31 3.63 26.06
CA TRP A 181 1.89 3.99 26.15
C TRP A 181 1.03 3.26 25.11
N ALA A 182 1.50 3.14 23.87
CA ALA A 182 0.81 2.39 22.82
C ALA A 182 0.67 0.90 23.18
N LYS A 183 1.73 0.28 23.72
CA LYS A 183 1.68 -1.11 24.20
C LYS A 183 0.69 -1.27 25.35
N TRP A 184 0.68 -0.33 26.29
CA TRP A 184 -0.27 -0.33 27.40
C TRP A 184 -1.73 -0.19 26.93
N LEU A 185 -2.01 0.75 26.02
CA LEU A 185 -3.33 0.96 25.43
C LEU A 185 -3.81 -0.27 24.64
N ASN A 186 -2.95 -0.86 23.81
CA ASN A 186 -3.29 -2.08 23.07
C ASN A 186 -3.58 -3.25 24.02
N LYS A 187 -2.82 -3.40 25.10
CA LYS A 187 -3.08 -4.41 26.14
C LYS A 187 -4.44 -4.18 26.80
N LYS A 188 -4.79 -2.91 27.11
CA LYS A 188 -6.08 -2.55 27.69
C LYS A 188 -7.25 -2.81 26.71
N ALA A 189 -7.08 -2.47 25.44
CA ALA A 189 -8.09 -2.70 24.39
C ALA A 189 -8.32 -4.20 24.15
N ALA A 190 -7.24 -5.00 24.06
CA ALA A 190 -7.34 -6.46 23.93
C ALA A 190 -8.02 -7.11 25.14
N ASN A 191 -7.78 -6.60 26.36
CA ASN A 191 -8.45 -7.08 27.55
C ASN A 191 -9.94 -6.68 27.61
N ALA A 192 -10.29 -5.52 27.05
CA ALA A 192 -11.69 -5.08 26.95
C ALA A 192 -12.47 -5.95 25.94
N GLN A 193 -11.88 -6.24 24.78
CA GLN A 193 -12.47 -7.11 23.75
C GLN A 193 -12.65 -8.57 24.20
N LYS A 194 -11.85 -9.04 25.17
CA LYS A 194 -11.99 -10.38 25.77
C LYS A 194 -13.05 -10.46 26.88
N LYS A 195 -13.50 -9.32 27.40
CA LYS A 195 -14.51 -9.23 28.46
C LYS A 195 -15.93 -9.02 27.92
N THR A 196 -16.05 -8.67 26.65
CA THR A 196 -17.29 -8.67 25.84
C THR A 196 -17.41 -9.98 25.10
#